data_AF-A0A969ID40-F1
#
_entry.id   AF-A0A969ID40-F1
#
_cell.length_a   1.000
_cell.length_b   1.000
_cell.length_c   1.000
_cell.angle_alpha   90.00
_cell.angle_beta   90.00
_cell.angle_gamma   90.00
#
_symmetry.space_group_name_H-M   'P 1'
#
loop_
_entity.id
_entity.type
_entity.pdbx_description
1 polymer ?
#
loop_
_entity_poly.entity_id
_entity_poly.type
_entity_poly.pdbx_seq_one_letter_code
_entity_poly.pdbx_strand_id
1 'polypeptide(L)'
;MQKYHLDQRTGIDVAGEEKPRMASLKKNKQGLHAMITMSFGYAIEVSPLQTLTLYNAVANNGRMMKPYLVNQVLKDGIILKQIEPVVLNEKLADKKIIASAKSAMESVVTEGTGKYAFKGMSFPVAGKTGTAHVADGIIKYQDGVYQASFVGYFPADEPQYSCIVVIRTRPHAPLHYGGQLAAPVFREIAEKIYPVHINKSHPGHLQIEKDSNRFFYAGYTPDFKNVLSHLKMNFRDSANKAAWSEMFGKEFI
;
A
#
# COMPACT_ATOMS: atom_id res chain seq x y z
N MET A 1 -11.45 -7.74 19.43
CA MET A 1 -10.15 -8.20 18.91
C MET A 1 -10.31 -9.25 17.82
N GLN A 2 -10.97 -10.38 18.07
CA GLN A 2 -11.25 -11.43 17.07
C GLN A 2 -11.87 -10.92 15.76
N LYS A 3 -12.98 -10.18 15.88
CA LYS A 3 -13.66 -9.57 14.71
C LYS A 3 -12.74 -8.69 13.86
N TYR A 4 -11.71 -8.10 14.47
CA TYR A 4 -10.75 -7.19 13.84
C TYR A 4 -9.44 -7.87 13.44
N HIS A 5 -9.36 -9.21 13.54
CA HIS A 5 -8.18 -10.02 13.21
C HIS A 5 -6.91 -9.60 13.98
N LEU A 6 -7.06 -9.01 15.17
CA LEU A 6 -5.96 -8.59 16.04
C LEU A 6 -5.47 -9.68 17.00
N ASP A 7 -5.99 -10.90 16.88
CA ASP A 7 -5.61 -12.06 17.70
C ASP A 7 -5.00 -13.21 16.88
N GLN A 8 -4.82 -12.99 15.59
CA GLN A 8 -4.25 -13.95 14.65
C GLN A 8 -3.25 -13.28 13.71
N ARG A 9 -2.49 -14.12 12.99
CA ARG A 9 -1.61 -13.70 11.92
C ARG A 9 -2.40 -13.07 10.77
N THR A 10 -1.80 -12.08 10.10
CA THR A 10 -2.30 -11.51 8.85
C THR A 10 -2.19 -12.48 7.69
N GLY A 11 -1.21 -13.39 7.74
CA GLY A 11 -0.93 -14.36 6.70
C GLY A 11 -0.11 -13.79 5.54
N ILE A 12 0.58 -12.65 5.74
CA ILE A 12 1.49 -12.08 4.74
C ILE A 12 2.50 -13.11 4.25
N ASP A 13 2.96 -12.97 3.01
CA ASP A 13 3.87 -13.90 2.32
C ASP A 13 5.33 -13.80 2.83
N VAL A 14 5.52 -13.70 4.15
CA VAL A 14 6.83 -13.56 4.80
C VAL A 14 6.97 -14.59 5.92
N ALA A 15 8.13 -15.23 5.98
CA ALA A 15 8.47 -16.13 7.07
C ALA A 15 8.70 -15.35 8.37
N GLY A 16 8.33 -15.96 9.51
CA GLY A 16 8.58 -15.35 10.82
C GLY A 16 7.49 -14.39 11.31
N GLU A 17 6.31 -14.37 10.69
CA GLU A 17 5.17 -13.65 11.26
C GLU A 17 4.78 -14.23 12.62
N GLU A 18 4.85 -13.41 13.67
CA GLU A 18 4.43 -13.80 15.02
C GLU A 18 2.93 -13.61 15.23
N LYS A 19 2.35 -14.46 16.08
CA LYS A 19 0.95 -14.31 16.49
C LYS A 19 0.84 -13.17 17.52
N PRO A 20 -0.19 -12.32 17.47
CA PRO A 20 -0.44 -11.32 18.50
C PRO A 20 -0.50 -11.94 19.90
N ARG A 21 0.01 -11.22 20.89
CA ARG A 21 -0.11 -11.59 22.31
C ARG A 21 -1.10 -10.67 23.00
N MET A 22 -1.95 -11.23 23.84
CA MET A 22 -2.96 -10.47 24.59
C MET A 22 -3.07 -11.01 26.00
N ALA A 23 -3.33 -10.13 26.96
CA ALA A 23 -3.67 -10.55 28.31
C ALA A 23 -4.97 -11.38 28.34
N SER A 24 -5.05 -12.30 29.30
CA SER A 24 -6.20 -13.20 29.44
C SER A 24 -7.44 -12.45 29.96
N LEU A 25 -8.55 -12.54 29.22
CA LEU A 25 -9.84 -11.94 29.57
C LEU A 25 -10.65 -12.83 30.54
N LYS A 26 -10.08 -13.14 31.72
CA LYS A 26 -10.77 -13.92 32.75
C LYS A 26 -11.92 -13.10 33.39
N LYS A 27 -12.98 -13.77 33.86
CA LYS A 27 -14.08 -13.13 34.62
C LYS A 27 -13.66 -12.80 36.05
N ASN A 28 -12.65 -11.95 36.21
CA ASN A 28 -12.14 -11.48 37.49
C ASN A 28 -11.60 -10.04 37.37
N LYS A 29 -11.12 -9.46 38.48
CA LYS A 29 -10.56 -8.10 38.51
C LYS A 29 -9.39 -7.90 37.52
N GLN A 30 -8.56 -8.93 37.33
CA GLN A 30 -7.41 -8.87 36.41
C GLN A 30 -7.87 -8.81 34.95
N GLY A 31 -8.85 -9.62 34.56
CA GLY A 31 -9.39 -9.58 33.20
C GLY A 31 -10.15 -8.29 32.89
N LEU A 32 -10.83 -7.70 33.88
CA LEU A 32 -11.42 -6.36 33.73
C LEU A 32 -10.33 -5.29 33.51
N HIS A 33 -9.26 -5.32 34.30
CA HIS A 33 -8.13 -4.39 34.12
C HIS A 33 -7.48 -4.56 32.73
N ALA A 34 -7.20 -5.80 32.33
CA ALA A 34 -6.67 -6.12 31.01
C ALA A 34 -7.55 -5.55 29.89
N MET A 35 -8.86 -5.78 29.96
CA MET A 35 -9.83 -5.27 28.98
C MET A 35 -9.79 -3.74 28.87
N ILE A 36 -9.75 -3.04 30.01
CA ILE A 36 -9.67 -1.58 30.03
C ILE A 36 -8.36 -1.10 29.41
N THR A 37 -7.23 -1.68 29.81
CA THR A 37 -5.91 -1.30 29.29
C THR A 37 -5.75 -1.60 27.80
N MET A 38 -6.36 -2.68 27.30
CA MET A 38 -6.38 -3.03 25.88
C MET A 38 -7.15 -2.02 25.03
N SER A 39 -8.15 -1.34 25.60
CA SER A 39 -8.93 -0.34 24.85
C SER A 39 -8.09 0.84 24.35
N PHE A 40 -6.98 1.14 25.03
CA PHE A 40 -6.03 2.18 24.66
C PHE A 40 -4.62 1.64 24.34
N GLY A 41 -4.51 0.34 24.04
CA GLY A 41 -3.30 -0.25 23.44
C GLY A 41 -2.27 -0.84 24.41
N TYR A 42 -2.59 -1.01 25.69
CA TYR A 42 -1.75 -1.74 26.65
C TYR A 42 -2.27 -3.17 26.87
N ALA A 43 -1.42 -4.07 27.39
CA ALA A 43 -1.77 -5.48 27.59
C ALA A 43 -2.15 -6.24 26.30
N ILE A 44 -1.79 -5.67 25.14
CA ILE A 44 -1.86 -6.25 23.81
C ILE A 44 -0.57 -5.94 23.07
N GLU A 45 -0.06 -6.92 22.34
CA GLU A 45 1.10 -6.81 21.49
C GLU A 45 0.71 -7.28 20.09
N VAL A 46 0.63 -6.30 19.20
CA VAL A 46 0.29 -6.48 17.78
C VAL A 46 1.41 -5.89 16.96
N SER A 47 1.73 -6.55 15.85
CA SER A 47 2.71 -6.04 14.91
C SER A 47 2.21 -4.74 14.25
N PRO A 48 3.13 -3.88 13.79
CA PRO A 48 2.75 -2.72 13.00
C PRO A 48 1.91 -3.09 11.78
N LEU A 49 2.21 -4.22 11.12
CA LEU A 49 1.47 -4.70 9.97
C LEU A 49 0.01 -5.05 10.31
N GLN A 50 -0.25 -5.75 11.42
CA GLN A 50 -1.63 -6.05 11.87
C GLN A 50 -2.41 -4.77 12.17
N THR A 51 -1.76 -3.79 12.79
CA THR A 51 -2.35 -2.48 13.02
C THR A 51 -2.68 -1.79 11.69
N LEU A 52 -1.74 -1.81 10.73
CA LEU A 52 -1.94 -1.24 9.41
C LEU A 52 -3.08 -1.92 8.66
N THR A 53 -3.20 -3.26 8.71
CA THR A 53 -4.30 -4.00 8.08
C THR A 53 -5.67 -3.55 8.60
N LEU A 54 -5.80 -3.28 9.90
CA LEU A 54 -7.04 -2.74 10.47
C LEU A 54 -7.35 -1.34 9.94
N TYR A 55 -6.37 -0.44 9.94
CA TYR A 55 -6.57 0.93 9.45
C TYR A 55 -6.79 0.98 7.94
N ASN A 56 -6.17 0.07 7.17
CA ASN A 56 -6.43 -0.14 5.76
C ASN A 56 -7.88 -0.60 5.52
N ALA A 57 -8.43 -1.47 6.37
CA ALA A 57 -9.83 -1.86 6.27
C ALA A 57 -10.77 -0.67 6.48
N VAL A 58 -10.43 0.27 7.38
CA VAL A 58 -11.21 1.52 7.55
C VAL A 58 -11.13 2.39 6.29
N ALA A 59 -9.92 2.59 5.75
CA ALA A 59 -9.71 3.29 4.48
C ALA A 59 -10.56 2.67 3.35
N ASN A 60 -10.54 1.35 3.24
CA ASN A 60 -11.23 0.53 2.25
C ASN A 60 -12.71 0.27 2.60
N ASN A 61 -13.39 1.25 3.19
CA ASN A 61 -14.83 1.25 3.44
C ASN A 61 -15.34 0.04 4.27
N GLY A 62 -14.51 -0.51 5.14
CA GLY A 62 -14.81 -1.66 5.99
C GLY A 62 -14.44 -3.00 5.37
N ARG A 63 -13.86 -3.05 4.16
CA ARG A 63 -13.40 -4.27 3.50
C ARG A 63 -11.95 -4.55 3.86
N MET A 64 -11.72 -5.54 4.71
CA MET A 64 -10.39 -5.93 5.17
C MET A 64 -9.74 -6.88 4.18
N MET A 65 -8.57 -6.48 3.67
CA MET A 65 -7.78 -7.27 2.73
C MET A 65 -6.65 -8.02 3.44
N LYS A 66 -6.29 -9.19 2.90
CA LYS A 66 -5.08 -9.90 3.29
C LYS A 66 -3.88 -9.15 2.69
N PRO A 67 -2.89 -8.71 3.51
CA PRO A 67 -1.66 -8.17 2.96
C PRO A 67 -0.89 -9.26 2.21
N TYR A 68 -0.32 -8.92 1.06
CA TYR A 68 0.45 -9.83 0.21
C TYR A 68 1.57 -9.05 -0.48
N LEU A 69 2.69 -9.70 -0.80
CA LEU A 69 3.87 -9.06 -1.37
C LEU A 69 4.11 -9.41 -2.84
N VAL A 70 3.66 -10.59 -3.26
CA VAL A 70 3.92 -11.13 -4.60
C VAL A 70 2.61 -11.14 -5.38
N ASN A 71 2.56 -10.41 -6.51
CA ASN A 71 1.42 -10.41 -7.42
C ASN A 71 1.56 -11.45 -8.55
N GLN A 72 2.78 -11.76 -8.99
CA GLN A 72 3.04 -12.75 -10.01
C GLN A 72 4.43 -13.38 -9.89
N VAL A 73 4.55 -14.63 -10.34
CA VAL A 73 5.82 -15.35 -10.49
C VAL A 73 6.03 -15.61 -11.97
N LEU A 74 7.14 -15.12 -12.51
CA LEU A 74 7.50 -15.29 -13.91
C LEU A 74 8.71 -16.21 -14.07
N LYS A 75 8.75 -16.91 -15.19
CA LYS A 75 9.94 -17.61 -15.69
C LYS A 75 10.07 -17.33 -17.17
N ASP A 76 11.21 -16.79 -17.58
CA ASP A 76 11.50 -16.47 -18.99
C ASP A 76 10.43 -15.59 -19.65
N GLY A 77 9.88 -14.63 -18.88
CA GLY A 77 8.80 -13.75 -19.33
C GLY A 77 7.40 -14.37 -19.33
N ILE A 78 7.29 -15.67 -19.05
CA ILE A 78 6.01 -16.40 -18.96
C ILE A 78 5.51 -16.35 -17.52
N ILE A 79 4.25 -15.94 -17.34
CA ILE A 79 3.58 -15.96 -16.04
C ILE A 79 3.34 -17.43 -15.65
N LEU A 80 4.03 -17.89 -14.61
CA LEU A 80 3.82 -19.23 -14.05
C LEU A 80 2.69 -19.24 -13.02
N LYS A 81 2.55 -18.14 -12.28
CA LYS A 81 1.53 -18.01 -11.23
C LYS A 81 1.13 -16.55 -11.07
N GLN A 82 -0.16 -16.30 -11.12
CA GLN A 82 -0.79 -15.04 -10.75
C GLN A 82 -1.35 -15.17 -9.33
N ILE A 83 -1.17 -14.15 -8.50
CA ILE A 83 -1.65 -14.10 -7.12
C ILE A 83 -2.58 -12.91 -6.97
N GLU A 84 -3.86 -13.20 -6.78
CA GLU A 84 -4.91 -12.20 -6.65
C GLU A 84 -5.12 -11.76 -5.19
N PRO A 85 -5.56 -10.50 -4.96
CA PRO A 85 -5.92 -10.03 -3.62
C PRO A 85 -6.98 -10.90 -2.96
N VAL A 86 -6.79 -11.20 -1.67
CA VAL A 86 -7.74 -11.99 -0.88
C VAL A 86 -8.45 -11.09 0.12
N VAL A 87 -9.77 -11.20 0.21
CA VAL A 87 -10.58 -10.49 1.20
C VAL A 87 -10.66 -11.34 2.46
N LEU A 88 -10.25 -10.77 3.60
CA LEU A 88 -10.39 -11.42 4.91
C LEU A 88 -11.77 -11.18 5.51
N ASN A 89 -12.32 -9.98 5.32
CA ASN A 89 -13.63 -9.60 5.83
C ASN A 89 -14.28 -8.56 4.91
N GLU A 90 -15.43 -8.90 4.32
CA GLU A 90 -16.16 -8.01 3.41
C GLU A 90 -16.80 -6.81 4.12
N LYS A 91 -17.14 -6.96 5.41
CA LYS A 91 -17.87 -5.93 6.17
C LYS A 91 -17.45 -5.95 7.64
N LEU A 92 -16.37 -5.25 7.94
CA LEU A 92 -15.85 -5.12 9.30
C LEU A 92 -16.85 -4.45 10.25
N ALA A 93 -17.54 -3.41 9.78
CA ALA A 93 -18.58 -2.69 10.51
C ALA A 93 -19.60 -2.09 9.54
N ASP A 94 -20.69 -1.52 10.08
CA ASP A 94 -21.66 -0.80 9.26
C ASP A 94 -21.04 0.46 8.64
N LYS A 95 -21.52 0.83 7.46
CA LYS A 95 -21.03 1.99 6.70
C LYS A 95 -21.03 3.27 7.55
N LYS A 96 -22.07 3.47 8.37
CA LYS A 96 -22.15 4.61 9.30
C LYS A 96 -21.00 4.62 10.32
N ILE A 97 -20.66 3.45 10.87
CA ILE A 97 -19.56 3.31 11.85
C ILE A 97 -18.22 3.57 11.17
N ILE A 98 -18.02 3.04 9.96
CA ILE A 98 -16.80 3.29 9.19
C ILE A 98 -16.68 4.78 8.87
N ALA A 99 -17.75 5.43 8.41
CA ALA A 99 -17.75 6.87 8.14
C ALA A 99 -17.42 7.71 9.39
N SER A 100 -18.01 7.35 10.55
CA SER A 100 -17.65 8.00 11.82
C SER A 100 -16.19 7.77 12.20
N ALA A 101 -15.64 6.59 11.96
CA ALA A 101 -14.22 6.30 12.21
C ALA A 101 -13.30 7.12 11.29
N LYS A 102 -13.63 7.24 10.00
CA LYS A 102 -12.89 8.09 9.05
C LYS A 102 -12.87 9.55 9.51
N SER A 103 -14.05 10.10 9.84
CA SER A 103 -14.17 11.47 10.34
C SER A 103 -13.38 11.68 11.64
N ALA A 104 -13.44 10.74 12.59
CA ALA A 104 -12.65 10.84 13.81
C ALA A 104 -11.13 10.81 13.55
N MET A 105 -10.67 10.02 12.58
CA MET A 105 -9.27 9.96 12.19
C MET A 105 -8.79 11.21 11.45
N GLU A 106 -9.66 11.86 10.67
CA GLU A 106 -9.38 13.17 10.07
C GLU A 106 -9.27 14.25 11.15
N SER A 107 -10.16 14.25 12.14
CA SER A 107 -10.11 15.20 13.27
C SER A 107 -8.80 15.14 14.07
N VAL A 108 -8.16 13.98 14.16
CA VAL A 108 -6.83 13.86 14.80
C VAL A 108 -5.77 14.71 14.07
N VAL A 109 -5.91 14.82 12.76
CA VAL A 109 -4.96 15.48 11.86
C VAL A 109 -5.31 16.95 11.65
N THR A 110 -6.58 17.35 11.76
CA THR A 110 -6.99 18.75 11.61
C THR A 110 -7.03 19.52 12.93
N GLU A 111 -7.47 18.86 14.01
CA GLU A 111 -7.77 19.50 15.30
C GLU A 111 -7.02 18.87 16.46
N GLY A 112 -6.62 17.61 16.35
CA GLY A 112 -6.06 16.82 17.43
C GLY A 112 -4.54 16.75 17.49
N THR A 113 -4.05 15.68 18.11
CA THR A 113 -2.63 15.45 18.40
C THR A 113 -1.70 15.37 17.17
N GLY A 114 -2.24 15.16 15.96
CA GLY A 114 -1.48 15.15 14.72
C GLY A 114 -1.40 16.52 14.02
N LYS A 115 -2.22 17.50 14.46
CA LYS A 115 -2.43 18.78 13.79
C LYS A 115 -1.16 19.49 13.33
N TYR A 116 -0.18 19.59 14.22
CA TYR A 116 1.04 20.34 13.91
C TYR A 116 1.88 19.68 12.82
N ALA A 117 1.92 18.34 12.77
CA ALA A 117 2.70 17.62 11.76
C ALA A 117 2.11 17.84 10.36
N PHE A 118 0.79 17.87 10.22
CA PHE A 118 0.09 17.92 8.94
C PHE A 118 -0.40 19.30 8.52
N LYS A 119 -0.08 20.34 9.30
CA LYS A 119 -0.41 21.73 8.94
C LYS A 119 0.18 22.09 7.58
N GLY A 120 -0.66 22.59 6.68
CA GLY A 120 -0.27 23.05 5.34
C GLY A 120 -0.02 21.93 4.33
N MET A 121 -0.43 20.69 4.63
CA MET A 121 -0.37 19.60 3.66
C MET A 121 -1.30 19.87 2.47
N SER A 122 -0.86 19.51 1.27
CA SER A 122 -1.57 19.82 0.01
C SER A 122 -2.69 18.84 -0.35
N PHE A 123 -2.87 17.78 0.43
CA PHE A 123 -3.91 16.77 0.24
C PHE A 123 -4.41 16.28 1.60
N PRO A 124 -5.65 15.77 1.69
CA PRO A 124 -6.25 15.40 2.96
C PRO A 124 -5.61 14.11 3.50
N VAL A 125 -5.43 14.02 4.82
CA VAL A 125 -4.87 12.85 5.51
C VAL A 125 -5.71 12.50 6.72
N ALA A 126 -5.91 11.20 6.94
CA ALA A 126 -6.57 10.67 8.12
C ALA A 126 -5.63 9.71 8.85
N GLY A 127 -5.60 9.76 10.18
CA GLY A 127 -4.75 8.87 10.94
C GLY A 127 -4.94 8.94 12.44
N LYS A 128 -4.09 8.22 13.17
CA LYS A 128 -4.08 8.21 14.62
C LYS A 128 -2.66 8.15 15.15
N THR A 129 -2.40 8.98 16.16
CA THR A 129 -1.19 8.95 16.97
C THR A 129 -1.23 7.82 18.00
N GLY A 130 -0.08 7.20 18.26
CA GLY A 130 0.14 6.26 19.35
C GLY A 130 1.35 6.68 20.18
N THR A 131 1.27 6.45 21.49
CA THR A 131 2.37 6.65 22.43
C THR A 131 2.20 5.62 23.54
N ALA A 132 3.07 4.63 23.56
CA ALA A 132 3.05 3.56 24.55
C ALA A 132 4.37 3.53 25.31
N HIS A 133 4.33 3.30 26.62
CA HIS A 133 5.53 2.91 27.33
C HIS A 133 5.98 1.52 26.87
N VAL A 134 7.28 1.32 26.75
CA VAL A 134 7.86 0.02 26.38
C VAL A 134 8.23 -0.74 27.64
N ALA A 135 7.85 -2.02 27.68
CA ALA A 135 8.35 -2.98 28.64
C ALA A 135 8.61 -4.31 27.92
N ASP A 136 9.89 -4.58 27.61
CA ASP A 136 10.32 -5.78 26.90
C ASP A 136 11.67 -6.27 27.44
N GLY A 137 11.73 -7.56 27.81
CA GLY A 137 12.95 -8.18 28.35
C GLY A 137 13.48 -7.44 29.59
N ILE A 138 14.62 -6.76 29.45
CA ILE A 138 15.26 -6.01 30.53
C ILE A 138 14.65 -4.63 30.78
N ILE A 139 13.91 -4.09 29.80
CA ILE A 139 13.34 -2.74 29.87
C ILE A 139 12.00 -2.79 30.62
N LYS A 140 11.88 -1.93 31.62
CA LYS A 140 10.68 -1.74 32.44
C LYS A 140 10.04 -0.39 32.10
N TYR A 141 8.76 -0.24 32.41
CA TYR A 141 8.04 1.02 32.20
C TYR A 141 8.70 2.24 32.86
N GLN A 142 9.45 2.02 33.95
CA GLN A 142 10.15 3.04 34.72
C GLN A 142 11.37 3.61 33.99
N ASP A 143 11.91 2.88 33.00
CA ASP A 143 13.13 3.24 32.28
C ASP A 143 12.88 4.36 31.24
N GLY A 144 11.64 4.87 31.14
CA GLY A 144 11.30 6.01 30.30
C GLY A 144 11.51 5.77 28.81
N VAL A 145 11.39 4.51 28.36
CA VAL A 145 11.43 4.15 26.94
C VAL A 145 10.01 4.14 26.38
N TYR A 146 9.82 4.78 25.23
CA TYR A 146 8.53 4.93 24.58
C TYR A 146 8.53 4.40 23.16
N GLN A 147 7.36 3.96 22.71
CA GLN A 147 7.06 3.68 21.32
C GLN A 147 6.10 4.76 20.81
N ALA A 148 6.63 5.64 19.98
CA ALA A 148 5.88 6.67 19.27
C ALA A 148 5.41 6.10 17.93
N SER A 149 4.12 6.22 17.62
CA SER A 149 3.59 5.73 16.35
C SER A 149 2.59 6.67 15.71
N PHE A 150 2.46 6.54 14.40
CA PHE A 150 1.39 7.15 13.62
C PHE A 150 0.95 6.17 12.54
N VAL A 151 -0.34 5.88 12.48
CA VAL A 151 -0.95 5.03 11.45
C VAL A 151 -2.05 5.81 10.75
N GLY A 152 -2.15 5.69 9.43
CA GLY A 152 -3.12 6.46 8.67
C GLY A 152 -3.15 6.09 7.20
N TYR A 153 -3.92 6.86 6.44
CA TYR A 153 -4.07 6.71 5.01
C TYR A 153 -4.22 8.07 4.31
N PHE A 154 -3.89 8.09 3.02
CA PHE A 154 -3.93 9.27 2.19
C PHE A 154 -4.15 8.94 0.70
N PRO A 155 -4.79 9.85 -0.06
CA PRO A 155 -5.54 11.00 0.44
C PRO A 155 -6.80 10.52 1.21
N ALA A 156 -7.33 11.32 2.15
CA ALA A 156 -8.37 10.83 3.07
C ALA A 156 -9.76 10.62 2.44
N ASP A 157 -10.07 11.43 1.43
CA ASP A 157 -11.29 11.41 0.63
C ASP A 157 -11.35 10.21 -0.32
N GLU A 158 -10.25 9.91 -1.00
CA GLU A 158 -10.10 8.75 -1.86
C GLU A 158 -8.83 7.95 -1.54
N PRO A 159 -8.84 7.13 -0.47
CA PRO A 159 -7.64 6.46 0.04
C PRO A 159 -6.95 5.56 -0.99
N GLN A 160 -5.72 5.92 -1.36
CA GLN A 160 -4.87 5.14 -2.26
C GLN A 160 -3.75 4.41 -1.50
N TYR A 161 -3.28 5.02 -0.41
CA TYR A 161 -2.15 4.54 0.38
C TYR A 161 -2.53 4.48 1.86
N SER A 162 -2.04 3.44 2.55
CA SER A 162 -2.04 3.38 4.01
C SER A 162 -0.62 3.15 4.50
N CYS A 163 -0.24 3.81 5.60
CA CYS A 163 1.10 3.73 6.15
C CYS A 163 1.05 3.67 7.68
N ILE A 164 2.03 2.99 8.27
CA ILE A 164 2.29 3.00 9.70
C ILE A 164 3.78 3.30 9.93
N VAL A 165 4.04 4.23 10.84
CA VAL A 165 5.37 4.56 11.32
C VAL A 165 5.42 4.24 12.80
N VAL A 166 6.46 3.53 13.22
CA VAL A 166 6.70 3.17 14.63
C VAL A 166 8.16 3.48 14.95
N ILE A 167 8.39 4.29 15.97
CA ILE A 167 9.70 4.76 16.40
C ILE A 167 9.85 4.45 17.89
N ARG A 168 10.91 3.72 18.22
CA ARG A 168 11.31 3.46 19.60
C ARG A 168 12.28 4.55 20.08
N THR A 169 12.01 5.15 21.23
CA THR A 169 12.86 6.19 21.79
C THR A 169 14.04 5.60 22.55
N ARG A 170 15.04 6.44 22.82
CA ARG A 170 16.01 6.19 23.90
C ARG A 170 15.33 6.41 25.26
N PRO A 171 15.89 5.85 26.36
CA PRO A 171 15.45 6.15 27.72
C PRO A 171 15.36 7.65 27.99
N HIS A 172 14.26 8.08 28.61
CA HIS A 172 13.98 9.46 29.03
C HIS A 172 14.09 10.51 27.90
N ALA A 173 13.79 10.12 26.66
CA ALA A 173 13.80 11.04 25.53
C ALA A 173 12.79 12.20 25.73
N PRO A 174 13.20 13.46 25.52
CA PRO A 174 12.33 14.62 25.72
C PRO A 174 11.16 14.64 24.72
N LEU A 175 11.39 14.16 23.50
CA LEU A 175 10.36 13.94 22.48
C LEU A 175 10.02 12.45 22.43
N HIS A 176 8.77 12.12 22.69
CA HIS A 176 8.29 10.74 22.68
C HIS A 176 6.85 10.57 22.18
N TYR A 177 6.14 11.67 21.91
CA TYR A 177 4.77 11.60 21.41
C TYR A 177 4.72 11.24 19.93
N GLY A 178 3.73 10.41 19.56
CA GLY A 178 3.49 9.99 18.17
C GLY A 178 3.32 11.17 17.20
N GLY A 179 2.66 12.24 17.64
CA GLY A 179 2.48 13.46 16.85
C GLY A 179 3.77 14.27 16.62
N GLN A 180 4.78 14.11 17.49
CA GLN A 180 6.06 14.84 17.38
C GLN A 180 7.13 14.04 16.64
N LEU A 181 7.09 12.70 16.72
CA LEU A 181 8.10 11.83 16.11
C LEU A 181 7.60 11.11 14.86
N ALA A 182 6.53 10.32 14.99
CA ALA A 182 6.10 9.43 13.90
C ALA A 182 5.27 10.16 12.83
N ALA A 183 4.44 11.14 13.23
CA ALA A 183 3.60 11.89 12.30
C ALA A 183 4.40 12.73 11.28
N PRO A 184 5.50 13.43 11.64
CA PRO A 184 6.34 14.11 10.65
C PRO A 184 6.97 13.16 9.62
N VAL A 185 7.40 11.98 10.06
CA VAL A 185 7.95 10.95 9.16
C VAL A 185 6.87 10.42 8.21
N PHE A 186 5.66 10.16 8.72
CA PHE A 186 4.52 9.80 7.87
C PHE A 186 4.24 10.89 6.83
N ARG A 187 4.27 12.17 7.23
CA ARG A 187 4.08 13.30 6.32
C ARG A 187 5.11 13.28 5.19
N GLU A 188 6.39 13.11 5.51
CA GLU A 188 7.45 13.10 4.50
C GLU A 188 7.25 11.95 3.49
N ILE A 189 6.87 10.77 3.98
CA ILE A 189 6.53 9.62 3.12
C ILE A 189 5.34 9.96 2.22
N ALA A 190 4.29 10.56 2.77
CA ALA A 190 3.09 10.90 2.02
C ALA A 190 3.37 11.97 0.95
N GLU A 191 4.09 13.04 1.28
CA GLU A 191 4.47 14.11 0.36
C GLU A 191 5.36 13.61 -0.78
N LYS A 192 6.17 12.57 -0.55
CA LYS A 192 7.01 11.94 -1.60
C LYS A 192 6.21 11.00 -2.50
N ILE A 193 5.29 10.21 -1.94
CA ILE A 193 4.56 9.17 -2.69
C ILE A 193 3.42 9.77 -3.50
N TYR A 194 2.65 10.69 -2.93
CA TYR A 194 1.41 11.15 -3.54
C TYR A 194 1.59 11.86 -4.91
N PRO A 195 2.61 12.72 -5.12
CA PRO A 195 2.86 13.30 -6.45
C PRO A 195 3.20 12.26 -7.52
N VAL A 196 3.90 11.18 -7.16
CA VAL A 196 4.21 10.08 -8.09
C VAL A 196 2.93 9.37 -8.53
N HIS A 197 1.95 9.22 -7.62
CA HIS A 197 0.64 8.69 -7.97
C HIS A 197 -0.08 9.58 -8.99
N ILE A 198 -0.18 10.89 -8.72
CA ILE A 198 -0.85 11.84 -9.63
C ILE A 198 -0.22 11.81 -11.04
N ASN A 199 1.11 11.76 -11.12
CA ASN A 199 1.83 11.70 -12.39
C ASN A 199 1.62 10.37 -13.14
N LYS A 200 1.43 9.26 -12.42
CA LYS A 200 1.12 7.95 -13.01
C LYS A 200 -0.34 7.80 -13.43
N SER A 201 -1.27 8.50 -12.76
CA SER A 201 -2.70 8.53 -13.09
C SER A 201 -3.00 9.42 -14.30
N HIS A 202 -2.06 10.33 -14.64
CA HIS A 202 -2.00 11.04 -15.92
C HIS A 202 -0.76 10.61 -16.70
N PRO A 203 -0.60 9.32 -17.08
CA PRO A 203 0.31 9.06 -18.17
C PRO A 203 -0.37 9.75 -19.35
N GLY A 204 0.14 10.91 -19.77
CA GLY A 204 -0.25 11.45 -21.06
C GLY A 204 -0.24 10.27 -22.00
N HIS A 205 -1.41 9.90 -22.55
CA HIS A 205 -1.55 8.70 -23.35
C HIS A 205 -0.45 8.79 -24.40
N LEU A 206 0.66 8.09 -24.18
CA LEU A 206 1.49 7.65 -25.27
C LEU A 206 0.53 6.69 -25.95
N GLN A 207 -0.17 7.23 -26.96
CA GLN A 207 -0.59 6.39 -28.05
C GLN A 207 0.71 5.75 -28.49
N ILE A 208 0.94 4.53 -27.99
CA ILE A 208 1.79 3.58 -28.67
C ILE A 208 1.01 3.38 -29.96
N GLU A 209 1.27 4.24 -30.95
CA GLU A 209 0.95 3.87 -32.31
C GLU A 209 1.58 2.49 -32.47
N LYS A 210 0.78 1.53 -32.95
CA LYS A 210 1.32 0.24 -33.35
C LYS A 210 2.51 0.56 -34.26
N ASP A 211 3.72 0.35 -33.73
CA ASP A 211 5.01 0.48 -34.42
C ASP A 211 5.02 -0.36 -35.72
N SER A 212 4.04 -1.25 -35.85
CA SER A 212 3.75 -2.07 -37.02
C SER A 212 3.34 -1.31 -38.30
N ASN A 213 2.96 -0.03 -38.26
CA ASN A 213 2.41 0.65 -39.45
C ASN A 213 3.41 1.50 -40.26
N ARG A 214 4.70 1.54 -39.89
CA ARG A 214 5.74 2.20 -40.72
C ARG A 214 7.04 1.42 -40.74
N PHE A 215 6.98 0.13 -40.99
CA PHE A 215 8.17 -0.54 -41.45
C PHE A 215 8.46 -0.16 -42.90
N PHE A 216 9.34 0.84 -43.05
CA PHE A 216 9.98 1.19 -44.30
C PHE A 216 11.17 0.25 -44.49
N TYR A 217 11.01 -0.72 -45.39
CA TYR A 217 12.10 -1.62 -45.75
C TYR A 217 12.58 -1.32 -47.17
N ALA A 218 13.82 -0.87 -47.30
CA ALA A 218 14.50 -0.68 -48.57
C ALA A 218 15.50 -1.82 -48.78
N GLY A 219 15.40 -2.54 -49.89
CA GLY A 219 16.21 -3.72 -50.12
C GLY A 219 16.10 -4.31 -51.52
N TYR A 220 16.87 -5.37 -51.75
CA TYR A 220 16.80 -6.14 -52.98
C TYR A 220 15.44 -6.88 -53.06
N THR A 221 14.68 -6.58 -54.11
CA THR A 221 13.27 -6.97 -54.24
C THR A 221 13.02 -8.48 -54.10
N PRO A 222 13.82 -9.38 -54.71
CA PRO A 222 13.62 -10.82 -54.60
C PRO A 222 13.77 -11.38 -53.18
N ASP A 223 14.76 -10.90 -52.43
CA ASP A 223 15.08 -11.41 -51.08
C ASP A 223 13.96 -11.03 -50.10
N PHE A 224 13.49 -9.78 -50.19
CA PHE A 224 12.37 -9.31 -49.37
C PHE A 224 11.08 -10.07 -49.67
N LYS A 225 10.77 -10.34 -50.95
CA LYS A 225 9.61 -11.18 -51.31
C LYS A 225 9.72 -12.59 -50.72
N ASN A 226 10.93 -13.16 -50.66
CA ASN A 226 11.16 -14.49 -50.12
C ASN A 226 10.98 -14.53 -48.58
N VAL A 227 11.52 -13.53 -47.88
CA VAL A 227 11.37 -13.42 -46.42
C VAL A 227 9.91 -13.16 -46.03
N LEU A 228 9.25 -12.19 -46.66
CA LEU A 228 7.87 -11.82 -46.32
C LEU A 228 6.87 -12.94 -46.65
N SER A 229 7.10 -13.70 -47.72
CA SER A 229 6.28 -14.88 -48.03
C SER A 229 6.49 -16.02 -47.04
N HIS A 230 7.72 -16.28 -46.58
CA HIS A 230 8.00 -17.26 -45.52
C HIS A 230 7.33 -16.87 -44.20
N LEU A 231 7.31 -15.58 -43.87
CA LEU A 231 6.67 -15.05 -42.67
C LEU A 231 5.14 -14.89 -42.82
N LYS A 232 4.58 -15.21 -44.00
CA LYS A 232 3.15 -15.05 -44.33
C LYS A 232 2.64 -13.62 -44.09
N MET A 233 3.47 -12.61 -44.37
CA MET A 233 3.13 -11.21 -44.20
C MET A 233 2.60 -10.60 -45.51
N ASN A 234 1.52 -9.84 -45.42
CA ASN A 234 0.98 -9.07 -46.54
C ASN A 234 1.84 -7.83 -46.80
N PHE A 235 2.18 -7.55 -48.06
CA PHE A 235 3.02 -6.41 -48.44
C PHE A 235 2.56 -5.73 -49.73
N ARG A 236 2.97 -4.46 -49.93
CA ARG A 236 2.79 -3.69 -51.16
C ARG A 236 4.15 -3.22 -51.68
N ASP A 237 4.48 -3.60 -52.90
CA ASP A 237 5.69 -3.21 -53.61
C ASP A 237 5.50 -1.81 -54.23
N SER A 238 6.43 -0.87 -53.98
CA SER A 238 6.40 0.48 -54.56
C SER A 238 6.95 0.53 -55.98
N ALA A 239 7.73 -0.47 -56.41
CA ALA A 239 8.46 -0.45 -57.65
C ALA A 239 8.10 -1.67 -58.51
N ASN A 240 7.18 -1.49 -59.47
CA ASN A 240 6.69 -2.58 -60.33
C ASN A 240 7.78 -3.36 -61.10
N LYS A 241 9.02 -2.83 -61.28
CA LYS A 241 10.08 -3.46 -62.09
C LYS A 241 11.55 -3.16 -61.68
N ALA A 242 11.83 -2.64 -60.49
CA ALA A 242 13.21 -2.31 -60.08
C ALA A 242 13.86 -3.41 -59.22
N ALA A 243 15.19 -3.57 -59.36
CA ALA A 243 15.99 -4.49 -58.55
C ALA A 243 16.04 -4.10 -57.06
N TRP A 244 15.86 -2.81 -56.77
CA TRP A 244 15.73 -2.24 -55.45
C TRP A 244 14.34 -1.63 -55.31
N SER A 245 13.63 -2.00 -54.25
CA SER A 245 12.27 -1.55 -53.98
C SER A 245 12.11 -1.13 -52.53
N GLU A 246 11.23 -0.16 -52.31
CA GLU A 246 10.70 0.12 -50.98
C GLU A 246 9.43 -0.70 -50.80
N MET A 247 9.38 -1.50 -49.74
CA MET A 247 8.21 -2.33 -49.43
C MET A 247 7.51 -1.83 -48.19
N PHE A 248 6.18 -1.77 -48.28
CA PHE A 248 5.31 -1.40 -47.18
C PHE A 248 4.56 -2.64 -46.69
N GLY A 249 4.55 -2.86 -45.37
CA GLY A 249 3.64 -3.82 -44.74
C GLY A 249 2.19 -3.41 -45.01
N LYS A 250 1.34 -4.35 -45.40
CA LYS A 250 -0.06 -4.10 -45.72
C LYS A 250 -0.94 -4.73 -44.64
N GLU A 251 -1.77 -3.92 -43.98
CA GLU A 251 -2.78 -4.20 -42.92
C GLU A 251 -2.32 -3.79 -41.50
N PHE A 252 -3.00 -2.89 -40.78
CA PHE A 252 -4.45 -2.76 -40.54
C PHE A 252 -4.95 -1.30 -40.71
N ILE A 253 -5.94 -1.08 -41.58
CA ILE A 253 -6.86 0.08 -41.53
C ILE A 253 -8.14 -0.42 -40.86
#